data_AF-A0A6A0AU94-F1
#
_entry.id   AF-A0A6A0AU94-F1
#
_cell.length_a   1.000
_cell.length_b   1.000
_cell.length_c   1.000
_cell.angle_alpha   90.00
_cell.angle_beta   90.00
_cell.angle_gamma   90.00
#
_symmetry.space_group_name_H-M   'P 1'
#
loop_
_entity.id
_entity.type
_entity.pdbx_description
1 polymer ?
#
loop_
_entity_poly.entity_id
_entity_poly.type
_entity_poly.pdbx_seq_one_letter_code
_entity_poly.pdbx_strand_id
1 'polypeptide(L)' 'MNQLVTAEEWRKIPGFPPTYEVSSWGQVRSLGPMARGRTLKTHIHKFTGFPQVRIYKDRQRQWWPVHELVSAAFPEEES' A
#
# COMPACT_ATOMS: atom_id res chain seq x y z
N MET A 1 -18.78 -26.20 6.87
CA MET A 1 -18.70 -24.72 6.90
C MET A 1 -17.26 -24.35 6.58
N ASN A 2 -16.93 -24.10 5.32
CA ASN A 2 -15.58 -23.62 4.96
C ASN A 2 -15.57 -22.11 5.08
N GLN A 3 -15.03 -21.62 6.20
CA GLN A 3 -14.74 -20.21 6.38
C GLN A 3 -13.67 -19.83 5.34
N LEU A 4 -14.03 -19.04 4.34
CA LEU A 4 -13.07 -18.39 3.45
C LEU A 4 -12.25 -17.45 4.33
N VAL A 5 -11.09 -17.93 4.78
CA VAL A 5 -10.09 -17.08 5.42
C VAL A 5 -9.64 -16.13 4.34
N THR A 6 -10.08 -14.87 4.39
CA THR A 6 -9.63 -13.81 3.49
C THR A 6 -8.17 -13.53 3.81
N ALA A 7 -7.28 -14.38 3.29
CA ALA A 7 -5.85 -14.21 3.45
C ALA A 7 -5.46 -12.81 2.97
N GLU A 8 -4.63 -12.12 3.75
CA GLU A 8 -4.10 -10.83 3.36
C GLU A 8 -3.27 -11.00 2.09
N GLU A 9 -3.76 -10.44 0.99
CA GLU A 9 -3.06 -10.49 -0.30
C GLU A 9 -2.17 -9.26 -0.41
N TRP A 10 -0.95 -9.44 -0.90
CA TRP A 10 0.02 -8.36 -1.10
C TRP A 10 0.32 -8.22 -2.58
N ARG A 11 0.16 -7.00 -3.12
CA ARG A 11 0.42 -6.69 -4.53
C ARG A 11 1.40 -5.54 -4.67
N LYS A 12 2.21 -5.56 -5.73
CA LYS A 12 3.02 -4.40 -6.14
C LYS A 12 2.10 -3.26 -6.55
N ILE A 13 2.53 -2.02 -6.27
CA ILE A 13 1.73 -0.83 -6.55
C ILE A 13 2.10 -0.31 -7.96
N PRO A 14 1.19 -0.36 -8.96
CA PRO A 14 1.48 0.12 -10.31
C PRO A 14 1.83 1.62 -10.32
N GLY A 15 2.82 2.02 -11.12
CA GLY A 15 3.30 3.40 -11.18
C GLY A 15 4.21 3.83 -10.02
N PHE A 16 4.61 2.89 -9.15
CA PHE A 16 5.59 3.08 -8.09
C PHE A 16 6.79 2.15 -8.27
N PRO A 17 7.92 2.42 -7.60
CA PRO A 17 9.03 1.48 -7.57
C PRO A 17 8.59 0.07 -7.16
N PRO A 18 9.14 -1.00 -7.79
CA PRO A 18 8.75 -2.38 -7.52
C PRO A 18 9.16 -2.87 -6.12
N THR A 19 9.76 -1.99 -5.32
CA THR A 19 10.15 -2.20 -3.93
C THR A 19 9.02 -1.87 -2.95
N TYR A 20 7.84 -1.47 -3.41
CA TYR A 20 6.66 -1.25 -2.58
C TYR A 20 5.54 -2.20 -2.93
N GLU A 21 4.90 -2.71 -1.89
CA GLU A 21 3.70 -3.52 -1.99
C GLU A 21 2.65 -3.00 -1.02
N VAL A 22 1.39 -3.15 -1.39
CA VAL A 22 0.24 -2.83 -0.56
C VAL A 22 -0.60 -4.09 -0.37
N SER A 23 -1.14 -4.25 0.83
CA SER A 23 -2.02 -5.35 1.17
C SER A 23 -3.48 -5.03 0.89
N SER A 24 -4.29 -6.06 0.72
CA SER A 24 -5.75 -5.94 0.62
C SER A 24 -6.38 -5.33 1.89
N TRP A 25 -5.65 -5.27 3.00
CA TRP A 25 -6.06 -4.63 4.26
C TRP A 25 -5.52 -3.20 4.43
N GLY A 26 -4.86 -2.64 3.41
CA GLY A 26 -4.33 -1.28 3.44
C GLY A 26 -3.00 -1.14 4.20
N GLN A 27 -2.25 -2.22 4.39
CA GLN A 27 -0.88 -2.11 4.87
C GLN A 27 0.08 -1.87 3.70
N VAL A 28 1.09 -1.02 3.88
CA VAL A 28 2.11 -0.80 2.86
C VAL A 28 3.44 -1.27 3.40
N ARG A 29 4.17 -2.09 2.64
CA ARG A 29 5.52 -2.57 3.01
C ARG A 29 6.55 -2.19 1.96
N SER A 30 7.81 -2.18 2.37
CA SER A 30 8.93 -1.99 1.44
C SER A 30 9.83 -3.22 1.39
N LEU A 31 9.99 -3.76 0.19
CA LEU A 31 10.90 -4.86 -0.16
C LEU A 31 12.33 -4.37 -0.46
N GLY A 32 12.61 -3.07 -0.30
CA GLY A 32 13.96 -2.55 -0.52
C GLY A 32 14.99 -3.20 0.42
N PRO A 33 16.28 -3.22 0.04
CA PRO A 33 17.33 -3.94 0.77
C PRO A 33 17.48 -3.50 2.24
N MET A 34 17.14 -2.24 2.53
CA MET A 34 17.16 -1.66 3.88
C MET A 34 15.91 -1.99 4.70
N ALA A 35 14.74 -2.16 4.05
CA ALA A 35 13.47 -2.37 4.73
C ALA A 35 13.09 -3.86 4.85
N ARG A 36 13.57 -4.73 3.94
CA ARG A 36 13.42 -6.19 3.97
C ARG A 36 11.98 -6.68 4.24
N GLY A 37 10.99 -6.04 3.63
CA GLY A 37 9.58 -6.40 3.78
C GLY A 37 8.88 -5.78 5.00
N ARG A 38 9.53 -4.86 5.73
CA ARG A 38 8.91 -4.17 6.86
C ARG A 38 7.72 -3.31 6.41
N THR A 39 6.61 -3.41 7.15
CA THR A 39 5.45 -2.51 7.03
C THR A 39 5.84 -1.09 7.42
N LEU A 40 5.50 -0.14 6.55
CA LEU A 40 5.75 1.28 6.74
C LEU A 40 4.79 1.84 7.79
N LYS A 41 5.30 2.76 8.63
CA LYS A 41 4.47 3.46 9.60
C LYS A 41 3.49 4.37 8.87
N THR A 42 2.20 4.14 9.09
CA THR A 42 1.13 5.01 8.62
C THR A 42 1.04 6.25 9.50
N HIS A 43 0.62 7.36 8.89
CA HIS A 43 0.29 8.59 9.58
C HIS A 43 -1.14 8.98 9.20
N ILE A 44 -1.93 9.46 10.14
CA ILE A 44 -3.27 9.97 9.83
C ILE A 44 -3.13 11.40 9.34
N HIS A 45 -3.64 11.70 8.16
CA HIS A 45 -3.66 13.06 7.64
C HIS A 45 -4.66 13.89 8.45
N LYS A 46 -4.19 14.99 9.07
CA LYS A 46 -4.99 15.72 10.08
C LYS A 46 -6.27 16.33 9.52
N PHE A 47 -6.27 16.76 8.26
CA PHE A 47 -7.41 17.44 7.66
C PHE A 47 -8.42 16.48 7.01
N THR A 48 -7.94 15.42 6.34
CA THR A 48 -8.83 14.46 5.65
C THR A 48 -9.14 13.22 6.47
N GLY A 49 -8.42 12.98 7.58
CA GLY A 49 -8.56 11.78 8.40
C GLY A 49 -8.02 10.49 7.77
N PHE A 50 -7.55 10.53 6.52
CA PHE A 50 -7.10 9.33 5.82
C PHE A 50 -5.68 8.90 6.25
N PRO A 51 -5.42 7.58 6.38
CA PRO A 51 -4.07 7.06 6.53
C PRO A 51 -3.22 7.37 5.30
N GLN A 52 -1.98 7.79 5.52
CA GLN A 52 -0.98 8.06 4.48
C GLN A 52 0.38 7.49 4.87
N VAL A 53 1.16 7.12 3.86
CA VAL A 53 2.55 6.64 4.02
C VAL A 53 3.50 7.49 3.20
N ARG A 54 4.76 7.55 3.62
CA ARG A 54 5.80 8.31 2.91
C ARG A 54 6.64 7.38 2.03
N ILE A 55 6.33 7.31 0.73
CA ILE A 55 6.99 6.45 -0.25
C ILE A 55 7.63 7.27 -1.38
N TYR A 56 8.51 6.62 -2.17
CA TYR A 56 9.10 7.26 -3.34
C TYR A 56 8.24 7.04 -4.59
N LYS A 57 8.05 8.09 -5.37
CA LYS A 57 7.52 8.05 -6.74
C LYS A 57 8.34 9.04 -7.57
N ASP A 58 8.74 8.65 -8.78
CA ASP A 58 9.54 9.51 -9.67
C ASP A 58 10.79 10.12 -9.01
N ARG A 59 11.47 9.31 -8.19
CA ARG A 59 12.66 9.68 -7.37
C ARG A 59 12.39 10.71 -6.26
N GLN A 60 11.16 11.17 -6.08
CA GLN A 60 10.77 12.06 -5.00
C GLN A 60 10.04 11.29 -3.89
N ARG A 61 10.32 11.64 -2.64
CA ARG A 61 9.67 11.02 -1.48
C ARG A 61 8.53 11.91 -1.00
N GLN A 62 7.30 11.44 -1.13
CA GLN A 62 6.11 12.21 -0.76
C GLN A 62 5.11 11.37 0.05
N TRP A 63 4.15 12.05 0.68
CA TRP A 63 3.02 11.41 1.34
C TRP A 63 2.02 10.94 0.29
N TRP A 64 1.62 9.68 0.37
CA TRP A 64 0.59 9.08 -0.45
C TRP A 64 -0.53 8.53 0.44
N PRO A 65 -1.80 8.85 0.15
CA PRO A 65 -2.92 8.24 0.84
C PRO A 65 -2.92 6.73 0.60
N VAL A 66 -3.13 5.95 1.66
CA VAL A 66 -3.12 4.49 1.59
C VAL A 66 -4.23 3.96 0.68
N HIS A 67 -5.42 4.57 0.73
CA HIS A 67 -6.56 4.13 -0.06
C HIS A 67 -6.28 4.23 -1.57
N GLU A 68 -5.61 5.29 -2.04
CA GLU A 68 -5.22 5.42 -3.45
C GLU A 68 -4.24 4.32 -3.87
N LEU A 69 -3.30 3.96 -2.99
CA LEU A 69 -2.35 2.87 -3.25
C LEU A 69 -3.07 1.53 -3.35
N VAL A 70 -4.05 1.28 -2.48
CA VAL A 70 -4.90 0.09 -2.52
C VAL A 70 -5.69 0.06 -3.84
N SER A 71 -6.41 1.13 -4.19
CA SER A 71 -7.18 1.20 -5.43
C SER A 71 -6.31 1.00 -6.68
N ALA A 72 -5.07 1.50 -6.67
CA ALA A 72 -4.13 1.31 -7.77
C ALA A 72 -3.68 -0.16 -7.92
N ALA A 73 -3.54 -0.90 -6.81
CA ALA A 73 -3.07 -2.29 -6.81
C ALA A 73 -4.21 -3.32 -6.89
N PHE A 74 -5.40 -2.95 -6.45
CA PHE A 74 -6.63 -3.74 -6.44
C PHE A 74 -7.74 -2.93 -7.13
N PRO A 75 -7.65 -2.69 -8.44
CA PRO A 75 -8.74 -2.08 -9.17
C PRO A 75 -9.97 -2.97 -9.05
N GLU A 76 -11.14 -2.37 -8.82
CA GLU A 76 -12.40 -3.10 -8.94
C GLU A 76 -12.50 -3.60 -10.38
N GLU A 77 -12.53 -4.92 -10.58
CA GLU A 77 -12.83 -5.46 -11.90
C GLU A 77 -14.28 -5.11 -12.21
N GLU A 78 -14.50 -4.18 -13.14
CA GLU A 78 -15.82 -3.92 -13.73
C GLU A 78 -16.38 -5.27 -14.23
N SER A 79 -17.36 -5.81 -13.50
CA SER A 79 -18.15 -7.00 -13.87
C SER A 79 -19.39 -6.59 -14.65
#